data_AF-A0A384ITI5-F1
#
_entry.id   AF-A0A384ITI5-F1
#
_cell.length_a   1.000
_cell.length_b   1.000
_cell.length_c   1.000
_cell.angle_alpha   90.00
_cell.angle_beta   90.00
_cell.angle_gamma   90.00
#
_symmetry.space_group_name_H-M   'P 1'
#
loop_
_entity.id
_entity.type
_entity.pdbx_description
1 polymer ?
#
loop_
_entity_poly.entity_id
_entity_poly.type
_entity_poly.pdbx_seq_one_letter_code
_entity_poly.pdbx_strand_id
1 'polypeptide(L)' 'MRPSMRIYIRHMRKAITAGDLDRAERIGIAAYRVANAHERQVLQTYLGPNVARRAGLTPKV' A
#
# COMPACT_ATOMS: atom_id res chain seq x y z
N MET A 1 -4.73 8.24 -11.25
CA MET A 1 -4.42 6.94 -10.60
C MET A 1 -4.45 5.84 -11.66
N ARG A 2 -3.39 5.03 -11.73
CA ARG A 2 -3.19 4.02 -12.79
C ARG A 2 -4.14 2.81 -12.63
N PRO A 3 -4.50 2.11 -13.72
CA PRO A 3 -5.34 0.90 -13.65
C PRO A 3 -4.77 -0.19 -12.73
N SER A 4 -3.44 -0.40 -12.77
CA SER A 4 -2.73 -1.31 -11.87
C SER A 4 -2.94 -0.97 -10.40
N MET A 5 -2.93 0.32 -10.06
CA MET A 5 -3.12 0.80 -8.71
C MET A 5 -4.53 0.51 -8.18
N ARG A 6 -5.55 0.60 -9.05
CA ARG A 6 -6.94 0.27 -8.69
C ARG A 6 -7.09 -1.21 -8.34
N ILE A 7 -6.34 -2.08 -9.02
CA ILE A 7 -6.31 -3.53 -8.74
C ILE A 7 -5.73 -3.78 -7.34
N TYR A 8 -4.60 -3.15 -7.01
CA TYR A 8 -4.01 -3.24 -5.67
C TYR A 8 -4.98 -2.82 -4.57
N ILE A 9 -5.62 -1.65 -4.69
CA ILE A 9 -6.60 -1.18 -3.70
C ILE A 9 -7.77 -2.15 -3.57
N ARG A 10 -8.27 -2.72 -4.67
CA ARG A 10 -9.36 -3.69 -4.65
C ARG A 10 -8.97 -4.95 -3.87
N HIS A 11 -7.79 -5.51 -4.12
CA HIS A 11 -7.32 -6.69 -3.38
C HIS A 11 -7.06 -6.39 -1.92
N MET A 12 -6.50 -5.22 -1.61
CA MET A 12 -6.27 -4.76 -0.24
C MET A 12 -7.58 -4.66 0.53
N ARG A 13 -8.59 -4.00 -0.03
CA ARG A 13 -9.93 -3.89 0.58
C ARG A 13 -10.57 -5.26 0.78
N LYS A 14 -10.45 -6.18 -0.19
CA LYS A 14 -10.96 -7.55 -0.05
C LYS A 14 -10.30 -8.30 1.11
N ALA A 15 -8.99 -8.14 1.30
CA ALA A 15 -8.27 -8.73 2.42
C ALA A 15 -8.70 -8.13 3.77
N ILE A 16 -8.88 -6.80 3.84
CA ILE A 16 -9.41 -6.11 5.03
C ILE A 16 -10.81 -6.63 5.38
N THR A 17 -11.71 -6.72 4.39
CA THR A 17 -13.08 -7.24 4.59
C THR A 17 -13.09 -8.69 5.05
N ALA A 18 -12.10 -9.49 4.64
CA ALA A 18 -11.94 -10.87 5.07
C ALA A 18 -11.26 -11.01 6.46
N GLY A 19 -10.84 -9.91 7.09
CA GLY A 19 -10.08 -9.93 8.34
C GLY A 19 -8.60 -10.32 8.19
N ASP A 20 -8.12 -10.51 6.96
CA ASP A 20 -6.73 -10.89 6.67
C ASP A 20 -5.86 -9.62 6.55
N LEU A 21 -5.52 -9.07 7.72
CA LEU A 21 -4.74 -7.84 7.83
C LEU A 21 -3.30 -8.01 7.34
N ASP A 22 -2.68 -9.18 7.56
CA ASP A 22 -1.34 -9.50 7.04
C ASP A 22 -1.28 -9.48 5.51
N ARG A 23 -2.32 -10.01 4.85
CA ARG A 23 -2.41 -9.95 3.39
C ARG A 23 -2.70 -8.55 2.91
N ALA A 24 -3.57 -7.80 3.59
CA ALA A 24 -3.83 -6.41 3.27
C ALA A 24 -2.55 -5.56 3.35
N GLU A 25 -1.75 -5.75 4.40
CA GLU A 25 -0.47 -5.08 4.58
C GLU A 25 0.52 -5.43 3.46
N ARG A 26 0.69 -6.71 3.13
CA ARG A 26 1.57 -7.14 2.03
C ARG A 26 1.18 -6.54 0.68
N ILE A 27 -0.12 -6.49 0.39
CA ILE A 27 -0.65 -5.85 -0.84
C ILE A 27 -0.38 -4.35 -0.80
N GLY A 28 -0.62 -3.69 0.33
CA GLY A 28 -0.38 -2.26 0.51
C GLY A 28 1.09 -1.87 0.31
N ILE A 29 2.02 -2.66 0.88
CA ILE A 29 3.46 -2.48 0.70
C ILE A 29 3.86 -2.65 -0.77
N ALA A 30 3.37 -3.70 -1.44
CA ALA A 30 3.64 -3.92 -2.85
C ALA A 30 3.12 -2.78 -3.73
N ALA A 31 1.91 -2.30 -3.45
CA ALA A 31 1.32 -1.14 -4.11
C ALA A 31 2.18 0.12 -3.92
N TYR A 32 2.66 0.35 -2.69
CA TYR A 32 3.47 1.52 -2.34
C TYR A 32 4.83 1.57 -3.05
N ARG A 33 5.44 0.40 -3.32
CA ARG A 33 6.69 0.28 -4.09
C ARG A 33 6.55 0.77 -5.53
N VAL A 34 5.46 0.41 -6.20
CA VAL A 34 5.23 0.73 -7.63
C VAL A 34 4.44 2.02 -7.86
N ALA A 35 3.90 2.62 -6.79
CA ALA A 35 3.16 3.86 -6.81
C ALA A 35 4.07 5.06 -7.12
N ASN A 36 3.55 6.02 -7.89
CA ASN A 36 4.18 7.33 -8.07
C ASN A 36 3.96 8.23 -6.83
N ALA A 37 4.55 9.43 -6.82
CA ALA A 37 4.47 10.35 -5.67
C ALA A 37 3.03 10.64 -5.22
N HIS A 38 2.12 10.91 -6.18
CA HIS A 38 0.72 11.20 -5.89
C HIS A 38 -0.02 9.96 -5.33
N GLU A 39 0.20 8.78 -5.92
CA GLU A 39 -0.41 7.53 -5.49
C GLU A 39 0.11 7.06 -4.11
N ARG A 40 1.37 7.35 -3.78
CA ARG A 40 1.94 7.11 -2.45
C ARG A 40 1.25 7.96 -1.39
N GLN A 41 0.96 9.22 -1.69
CA GLN A 41 0.24 10.11 -0.77
C GLN A 41 -1.16 9.57 -0.47
N VAL A 42 -1.86 9.05 -1.50
CA VAL A 42 -3.15 8.36 -1.32
C VAL A 42 -3.00 7.07 -0.51
N LEU A 43 -1.97 6.26 -0.75
CA LEU A 43 -1.78 5.02 0.02
C LEU A 43 -1.42 5.26 1.49
N GLN A 44 -0.69 6.34 1.80
CA GLN A 44 -0.35 6.69 3.18
C GLN A 44 -1.58 6.96 4.03
N THR A 45 -2.68 7.47 3.45
CA THR A 45 -3.92 7.68 4.23
C THR A 45 -4.58 6.37 4.63
N TYR A 46 -4.41 5.29 3.84
CA TYR A 46 -4.95 3.97 4.13
C TYR A 46 -4.01 3.09 4.98
N LEU A 47 -2.70 3.20 4.77
CA LEU A 47 -1.69 2.32 5.36
C LEU A 47 -0.95 2.95 6.55
N GLY A 48 -1.17 4.25 6.76
CA GLY A 48 -0.49 5.05 7.77
C GLY A 48 0.92 5.50 7.36
N PRO A 49 1.54 6.38 8.17
CA PRO A 49 2.81 7.04 7.84
C PRO A 49 4.00 6.07 7.79
N ASN A 50 3.89 4.90 8.43
CA ASN A 50 4.97 3.91 8.50
C ASN A 50 5.12 3.06 7.23
N VAL A 51 4.21 3.15 6.25
CA VAL A 51 4.24 2.30 5.05
C VAL A 51 5.51 2.49 4.22
N ALA A 52 6.08 3.70 4.18
CA ALA A 52 7.32 3.96 3.44
C ALA A 52 8.51 3.17 4.01
N ARG A 53 8.59 3.08 5.34
CA ARG A 53 9.61 2.30 6.05
C ARG A 53 9.42 0.81 5.82
N ARG A 54 8.20 0.30 5.96
CA ARG A 54 7.86 -1.11 5.72
C ARG A 54 8.07 -1.52 4.27
N ALA A 55 7.89 -0.58 3.33
CA ALA A 55 8.16 -0.81 1.92
C ALA A 55 9.65 -0.83 1.57
N GLY A 56 10.54 -0.51 2.51
CA GLY A 56 11.98 -0.41 2.26
C GLY A 56 12.35 0.79 1.38
N LEU A 57 11.51 1.82 1.37
CA LEU A 57 11.73 3.04 0.56
C LEU A 57 12.27 4.21 1.39
N THR A 58 12.31 4.08 2.71
CA THR A 58 13.01 5.01 3.59
C THR A 58 14.48 4.59 3.67
N PRO A 59 15.45 5.51 3.60
CA PRO A 59 16.85 5.19 3.84
C PRO A 59 16.99 4.52 5.21
N LYS A 60 17.81 3.46 5.29
CA LYS A 60 18.32 3.01 6.59
C LYS A 60 19.23 4.13 7.10
N VAL A 61 18.74 4.91 8.06
CA VAL A 61 19.60 5.75 8.91
C VAL A 61 20.55 4.87 9.70
#